data_AF-A0A941LAD7-F1
#
_entry.id   AF-A0A941LAD7-F1
#
_cell.length_a   1.000
_cell.length_b   1.000
_cell.length_c   1.000
_cell.angle_alpha   90.00
_cell.angle_beta   90.00
_cell.angle_gamma   90.00
#
_symmetry.space_group_name_H-M   'P 1'
#
loop_
_entity.id
_entity.type
_entity.pdbx_description
1 polymer ?
#
loop_
_entity_poly.entity_id
_entity_poly.type
_entity_poly.pdbx_seq_one_letter_code
_entity_poly.pdbx_strand_id
1 'polypeptide(L)'
;MISLSSTIQAQEVLEYPTLGIKVTVPYGFGYEENEDGLILYSNQYPDTYFILAQHEYNHIDELKTIADEPYEEKSIGLKLTKSGDIELVDDNAIAAYFTGNVGNNKATAFILARLNPFGEGISIIGLTINQNLDKEILRTNVIELNKGVVLEEITMSAEIIEWIEKLNNTRLEYRTSYSSNSYTSGSVSGYSSSSEAIELCSDGYFNYSGSSNTSMSSGGLGVLGNSNSSKKGNGEWSIEENDSKEPVLLLKYYNGSVEEYSMYYNKGYLYLNDYKYTIGRGQEYGPSCD
;
A
#
# COMPACT_ATOMS: atom_id res chain seq x y z
N MET A 1 1.05 39.75 9.73
CA MET A 1 0.00 38.91 10.33
C MET A 1 0.06 37.56 9.65
N ILE A 2 0.67 36.58 10.29
CA ILE A 2 0.67 35.20 9.78
C ILE A 2 -0.55 34.55 10.43
N SER A 3 -1.54 34.21 9.60
CA SER A 3 -2.71 33.45 10.01
C SER A 3 -2.29 32.00 10.19
N LEU A 4 -2.10 31.56 11.44
CA LEU A 4 -1.99 30.15 11.76
C LEU A 4 -3.41 29.62 11.91
N SER A 5 -3.96 29.05 10.83
CA SER A 5 -5.12 28.17 10.95
C SER A 5 -4.67 26.90 11.65
N SER A 6 -4.98 26.78 12.95
CA SER A 6 -4.91 25.51 13.66
C SER A 6 -6.09 24.65 13.23
N THR A 7 -6.02 24.06 12.04
CA THR A 7 -6.87 22.92 11.71
C THR A 7 -6.35 21.74 12.54
N ILE A 8 -7.17 21.26 13.47
CA ILE A 8 -6.96 19.96 14.13
C ILE A 8 -6.99 18.93 13.00
N GLN A 9 -5.83 18.40 12.62
CA GLN A 9 -5.74 17.31 11.65
C GLN A 9 -6.38 16.08 12.31
N ALA A 10 -7.33 15.45 11.62
CA ALA A 10 -7.91 14.20 12.08
C ALA A 10 -6.80 13.16 12.28
N GLN A 11 -7.00 12.20 13.19
CA GLN A 11 -6.05 11.10 13.36
C GLN A 11 -6.00 10.30 12.06
N GLU A 12 -4.82 10.28 11.46
CA GLU A 12 -4.56 9.64 10.17
C GLU A 12 -3.92 8.26 10.42
N VAL A 13 -4.32 7.29 9.60
CA VAL A 13 -3.76 5.94 9.61
C VAL A 13 -3.06 5.73 8.29
N LEU A 14 -1.75 5.50 8.34
CA LEU A 14 -0.92 5.19 7.20
C LEU A 14 -0.79 3.67 7.10
N GLU A 15 -1.02 3.12 5.90
CA GLU A 15 -0.96 1.68 5.66
C GLU A 15 0.18 1.37 4.68
N TYR A 16 1.01 0.40 5.04
CA TYR A 16 2.12 -0.10 4.24
C TYR A 16 1.96 -1.62 4.03
N PRO A 17 1.07 -2.06 3.09
CA PRO A 17 0.69 -3.47 2.98
C PRO A 17 1.86 -4.40 2.59
N THR A 18 2.81 -3.93 1.78
CA THR A 18 4.02 -4.68 1.42
C THR A 18 4.95 -4.94 2.59
N LEU A 19 4.80 -4.16 3.66
CA LEU A 19 5.61 -4.26 4.87
C LEU A 19 4.84 -4.93 6.01
N GLY A 20 3.52 -5.07 5.86
CA GLY A 20 2.64 -5.56 6.92
C GLY A 20 2.55 -4.57 8.08
N ILE A 21 2.57 -3.26 7.82
CA ILE A 21 2.63 -2.22 8.86
C ILE A 21 1.47 -1.25 8.69
N LYS A 22 0.77 -0.95 9.77
CA LYS A 22 -0.11 0.23 9.88
C LYS A 22 0.38 1.14 10.98
N VAL A 23 0.41 2.43 10.72
CA VAL A 23 0.87 3.46 11.66
C VAL A 23 -0.22 4.47 11.90
N THR A 24 -0.62 4.62 13.16
CA THR A 24 -1.53 5.68 13.58
C THR A 24 -0.75 6.94 13.92
N VAL A 25 -0.89 8.00 13.13
CA VAL A 25 -0.21 9.28 13.37
C VAL A 25 -0.84 9.97 14.59
N PRO A 26 -0.06 10.31 15.64
CA PRO A 26 -0.61 10.99 16.81
C PRO A 26 -1.15 12.38 16.48
N TYR A 27 -2.17 12.82 17.21
CA TYR A 27 -2.73 14.16 17.05
C TYR A 27 -1.66 15.26 17.24
N GLY A 28 -1.63 16.22 16.32
CA GLY A 28 -0.71 17.36 16.37
C GLY A 28 0.70 17.06 15.86
N PHE A 29 0.92 15.89 15.26
CA PHE A 29 2.12 15.57 14.50
C PHE A 29 1.90 15.80 13.01
N GLY A 30 2.90 16.40 12.36
CA GLY A 30 3.08 16.30 10.91
C GLY A 30 4.01 15.13 10.59
N TYR A 31 4.03 14.71 9.33
CA TYR A 31 4.89 13.62 8.87
C TYR A 31 5.47 13.88 7.48
N GLU A 32 6.56 13.18 7.18
CA GLU A 32 7.23 13.11 5.89
C GLU A 32 7.70 11.68 5.66
N GLU A 33 7.56 11.17 4.45
CA GLU A 33 8.09 9.88 4.03
C GLU A 33 9.30 10.09 3.13
N ASN A 34 10.36 9.30 3.36
CA ASN A 34 11.55 9.30 2.53
C ASN A 34 12.13 7.87 2.40
N GLU A 35 13.27 7.75 1.74
CA GLU A 35 13.94 6.45 1.52
C GLU A 35 14.33 5.73 2.82
N ASP A 36 14.51 6.46 3.92
CA ASP A 36 14.94 5.92 5.22
C ASP A 36 13.75 5.57 6.14
N GLY A 37 12.52 5.97 5.77
CA GLY A 37 11.29 5.62 6.48
C GLY A 37 10.34 6.80 6.70
N LEU A 38 9.55 6.70 7.77
CA LEU A 38 8.54 7.70 8.15
C LEU A 38 9.09 8.60 9.25
N ILE A 39 9.15 9.90 8.98
CA ILE A 39 9.59 10.93 9.93
C ILE A 39 8.36 11.69 10.44
N LEU A 40 8.17 11.69 11.75
CA LEU A 40 7.13 12.39 12.47
C LEU A 40 7.74 13.57 13.26
N TYR A 41 7.08 14.72 13.22
CA TYR A 41 7.51 15.93 13.92
C TYR A 41 6.32 16.71 14.46
N SER A 42 6.55 17.52 15.49
CA SER A 42 5.50 18.38 16.06
C SER A 42 6.05 19.75 16.39
N ASN A 43 5.26 20.79 16.10
CA ASN A 43 5.57 22.17 16.52
C ASN A 43 5.61 22.32 18.05
N GLN A 44 5.03 21.38 18.80
CA GLN A 44 5.12 21.33 20.26
C GLN A 44 6.52 20.97 20.75
N TYR A 45 7.30 20.22 19.96
CA TYR A 45 8.63 19.73 20.33
C TYR A 45 9.67 20.15 19.29
N PRO A 46 10.11 21.43 19.29
CA PRO A 46 11.15 21.90 18.37
C PRO A 46 12.44 21.07 18.45
N ASP A 47 13.07 20.84 17.31
CA ASP A 47 14.28 20.01 17.14
C ASP A 47 14.14 18.59 17.73
N THR A 48 12.91 18.06 17.74
CA THR A 48 12.63 16.67 18.11
C THR A 48 11.90 15.96 16.98
N TYR A 49 12.40 14.79 16.62
CA TYR A 49 11.93 13.98 15.51
C TYR A 49 11.67 12.56 16.01
N PHE A 50 10.64 11.93 15.47
CA PHE A 50 10.37 10.51 15.69
C PHE A 50 10.45 9.81 14.35
N ILE A 51 11.30 8.80 14.24
CA ILE A 51 11.59 8.13 12.97
C ILE A 51 11.16 6.68 13.12
N LEU A 52 10.32 6.20 12.20
CA LEU A 52 10.04 4.79 12.03
C LEU A 52 10.83 4.29 10.84
N ALA A 53 11.75 3.36 11.09
CA ALA A 53 12.62 2.77 10.08
C ALA A 53 12.61 1.24 10.20
N GLN A 54 12.90 0.54 9.12
CA GLN A 54 12.94 -0.92 9.10
C GLN A 54 14.28 -1.45 9.58
N HIS A 55 14.29 -2.71 10.03
CA HIS A 55 15.52 -3.45 10.30
C HIS A 55 15.37 -4.94 9.95
N GLU A 56 16.47 -5.57 9.56
CA GLU A 56 16.50 -6.97 9.12
C GLU A 56 16.57 -8.00 10.27
N TYR A 57 16.76 -7.55 11.52
CA TYR A 57 16.89 -8.45 12.68
C TYR A 57 15.59 -9.20 13.00
N ASN A 58 15.73 -10.49 13.30
CA ASN A 58 14.60 -11.38 13.59
C ASN A 58 14.71 -12.10 14.95
N HIS A 59 15.74 -11.80 15.75
CA HIS A 59 15.88 -12.31 17.12
C HIS A 59 16.19 -11.20 18.13
N ILE A 60 15.62 -11.29 19.33
CA ILE A 60 15.83 -10.32 20.42
C ILE A 60 17.30 -10.23 20.83
N ASP A 61 18.04 -11.35 20.81
CA ASP A 61 19.44 -11.34 21.20
C ASP A 61 20.34 -10.65 20.17
N GLU A 62 19.95 -10.64 18.89
CA GLU A 62 20.60 -9.82 17.86
C GLU A 62 20.33 -8.33 18.12
N LEU A 63 19.08 -7.98 18.43
CA LEU A 63 18.73 -6.60 18.81
C LEU A 63 19.52 -6.11 20.02
N LYS A 64 19.71 -6.96 21.04
CA LYS A 64 20.55 -6.61 22.20
C LYS A 64 22.00 -6.38 21.81
N THR A 65 22.52 -7.20 20.91
CA THR A 65 23.92 -7.12 20.45
C THR A 65 24.15 -5.84 19.65
N ILE A 66 23.29 -5.54 18.67
CA ILE A 66 23.44 -4.33 17.85
C ILE A 66 23.21 -3.05 18.67
N ALA A 67 22.38 -3.10 19.73
CA ALA A 67 22.20 -1.94 20.62
C ALA A 67 23.47 -1.53 21.38
N ASP A 68 24.49 -2.40 21.48
CA ASP A 68 25.81 -2.05 22.02
C ASP A 68 26.73 -1.39 20.99
N GLU A 69 26.39 -1.44 19.71
CA GLU A 69 27.16 -0.78 18.66
C GLU A 69 26.81 0.71 18.55
N PRO A 70 27.80 1.60 18.32
CA PRO A 70 27.51 3.00 18.02
C PRO A 70 26.75 3.13 16.70
N TYR A 71 25.69 3.94 16.70
CA TYR A 71 24.97 4.30 15.48
C TYR A 71 25.54 5.60 14.89
N GLU A 72 25.84 5.60 13.60
CA GLU A 72 26.40 6.76 12.89
C GLU A 72 25.68 6.97 11.55
N GLU A 73 25.12 8.16 11.34
CA GLU A 73 24.63 8.62 10.04
C GLU A 73 25.49 9.82 9.59
N LYS A 74 26.39 9.54 8.64
CA LYS A 74 27.46 10.48 8.25
C LYS A 74 26.93 11.69 7.49
N SER A 75 25.84 11.55 6.74
CA SER A 75 25.29 12.63 5.91
C SER A 75 24.83 13.83 6.75
N ILE A 76 24.26 13.57 7.94
CA ILE A 76 23.81 14.60 8.89
C ILE A 76 24.76 14.76 10.09
N GLY A 77 25.86 14.01 10.13
CA GLY A 77 26.82 14.03 11.24
C GLY A 77 26.21 13.55 12.56
N LEU A 78 25.25 12.62 12.51
CA LEU A 78 24.65 12.00 13.68
C LEU A 78 25.56 10.88 14.16
N LYS A 79 25.89 10.90 15.45
CA LYS A 79 26.61 9.84 16.14
C LYS A 79 25.98 9.61 17.50
N LEU A 80 25.57 8.38 17.78
CA LEU A 80 24.91 7.97 19.00
C LEU A 80 25.62 6.76 19.61
N THR A 81 25.62 6.68 20.93
CA THR A 81 26.10 5.52 21.68
C THR A 81 25.16 5.23 22.83
N LYS A 82 24.91 3.95 23.10
CA LYS A 82 24.04 3.53 24.20
C LYS A 82 24.55 4.11 25.52
N SER A 83 23.63 4.63 26.31
CA SER A 83 23.90 5.40 27.53
C SER A 83 23.09 4.92 28.74
N GLY A 84 22.21 3.94 28.55
CA GLY A 84 21.43 3.30 29.61
C GLY A 84 21.30 1.81 29.37
N ASP A 85 20.72 1.12 30.35
CA ASP A 85 20.43 -0.31 30.24
C ASP A 85 19.37 -0.58 29.17
N ILE A 86 19.40 -1.79 28.62
CA ILE A 86 18.36 -2.26 27.72
C ILE A 86 17.11 -2.56 28.56
N GLU A 87 16.01 -1.93 28.17
CA GLU A 87 14.66 -2.22 28.64
C GLU A 87 14.03 -3.29 27.75
N LEU A 88 13.51 -4.36 28.35
CA LEU A 88 12.61 -5.28 27.66
C LEU A 88 11.20 -4.68 27.70
N VAL A 89 10.70 -4.25 26.54
CA VAL A 89 9.35 -3.65 26.42
C VAL A 89 8.30 -4.76 26.42
N ASP A 90 8.55 -5.81 25.65
CA ASP A 90 7.80 -7.07 25.62
C ASP A 90 8.67 -8.19 25.01
N ASP A 91 8.09 -9.38 24.79
CA ASP A 91 8.80 -10.54 24.25
C ASP A 91 9.42 -10.32 22.86
N ASN A 92 8.93 -9.33 22.10
CA ASN A 92 9.34 -9.02 20.73
C ASN A 92 9.91 -7.60 20.59
N ALA A 93 10.14 -6.87 21.68
CA ALA A 93 10.67 -5.51 21.61
C ALA A 93 11.60 -5.16 22.76
N ILE A 94 12.69 -4.47 22.42
CA ILE A 94 13.62 -3.86 23.37
C ILE A 94 13.72 -2.37 23.14
N ALA A 95 14.14 -1.62 24.15
CA ALA A 95 14.44 -0.20 24.00
C ALA A 95 15.64 0.22 24.85
N ALA A 96 16.32 1.30 24.46
CA ALA A 96 17.40 1.87 25.27
C ALA A 96 17.58 3.37 24.99
N TYR A 97 18.22 4.05 25.95
CA TYR A 97 18.67 5.42 25.77
C TYR A 97 20.02 5.49 25.07
N PHE A 98 20.14 6.40 24.13
CA PHE A 98 21.37 6.74 23.43
C PHE A 98 21.67 8.22 23.59
N THR A 99 22.96 8.57 23.63
CA THR A 99 23.41 9.96 23.64
C THR A 99 24.54 10.15 22.65
N GLY A 100 24.71 11.38 22.18
CA GLY A 100 25.79 11.74 21.29
C GLY A 100 25.57 13.11 20.69
N ASN A 101 25.82 13.28 19.40
CA ASN A 101 25.72 14.58 18.73
C ASN A 101 25.09 14.47 17.34
N VAL A 102 24.46 15.55 16.89
CA VAL A 102 24.14 15.85 15.48
C VAL A 102 24.94 17.08 15.09
N GLY A 103 25.95 16.89 14.25
CA GLY A 103 26.96 17.91 13.99
C GLY A 103 27.64 18.35 15.30
N ASN A 104 27.46 19.62 15.69
CA ASN A 104 28.00 20.17 16.94
C ASN A 104 27.00 20.21 18.10
N ASN A 105 25.75 19.80 17.88
CA ASN A 105 24.69 19.87 18.87
C ASN A 105 24.57 18.54 19.61
N LYS A 106 24.34 18.61 20.93
CA LYS A 106 24.08 17.40 21.72
C LYS A 106 22.76 16.77 21.29
N ALA A 107 22.75 15.45 21.21
CA ALA A 107 21.59 14.66 20.88
C ALA A 107 21.31 13.62 21.97
N THR A 108 20.04 13.39 22.23
CA THR A 108 19.56 12.28 23.05
C THR A 108 18.51 11.54 22.26
N ALA A 109 18.61 10.22 22.23
CA ALA A 109 17.64 9.37 21.58
C ALA A 109 17.11 8.31 22.53
N PHE A 110 15.86 7.94 22.35
CA PHE A 110 15.29 6.71 22.89
C PHE A 110 14.88 5.85 21.70
N ILE A 111 15.53 4.70 21.55
CA ILE A 111 15.35 3.81 20.40
C ILE A 111 14.65 2.58 20.90
N LEU A 112 13.50 2.27 20.31
CA LEU A 112 12.77 1.03 20.50
C LEU A 112 12.88 0.20 19.22
N ALA A 113 13.36 -1.04 19.30
CA ALA A 113 13.40 -1.96 18.18
C ALA A 113 12.42 -3.11 18.44
N ARG A 114 11.57 -3.41 17.44
CA ARG A 114 10.52 -4.42 17.51
C ARG A 114 10.66 -5.41 16.37
N LEU A 115 10.66 -6.70 16.72
CA LEU A 115 10.56 -7.77 15.74
C LEU A 115 9.18 -7.81 15.11
N ASN A 116 9.15 -8.03 13.80
CA ASN A 116 7.93 -8.30 13.06
C ASN A 116 7.86 -9.79 12.71
N PRO A 117 6.87 -10.55 13.20
CA PRO A 117 6.76 -11.98 12.88
C PRO A 117 6.45 -12.25 11.41
N PHE A 118 6.06 -11.23 10.64
CA PHE A 118 5.62 -11.35 9.26
C PHE A 118 6.62 -10.81 8.23
N GLY A 119 7.73 -10.20 8.66
CA GLY A 119 8.69 -9.57 7.76
C GLY A 119 9.81 -8.84 8.50
N GLU A 120 10.27 -7.73 7.92
CA GLU A 120 11.28 -6.88 8.56
C GLU A 120 10.72 -6.21 9.81
N GLY A 121 11.57 -6.11 10.84
CA GLY A 121 11.22 -5.43 12.08
C GLY A 121 11.25 -3.91 11.94
N ILE A 122 10.82 -3.22 12.99
CA ILE A 122 10.68 -1.76 12.99
C ILE A 122 11.46 -1.19 14.18
N SER A 123 12.26 -0.17 13.89
CA SER A 123 12.82 0.73 14.90
C SER A 123 11.97 2.01 14.98
N ILE A 124 11.61 2.41 16.19
CA ILE A 124 11.03 3.71 16.50
C ILE A 124 12.07 4.51 17.28
N ILE A 125 12.58 5.56 16.65
CA ILE A 125 13.66 6.39 17.16
C ILE A 125 13.07 7.74 17.54
N GLY A 126 12.93 8.02 18.83
CA GLY A 126 12.73 9.40 19.29
C GLY A 126 14.08 10.08 19.43
N LEU A 127 14.34 11.15 18.68
CA LEU A 127 15.58 11.91 18.69
C LEU A 127 15.30 13.37 19.06
N THR A 128 15.92 13.86 20.14
CA THR A 128 15.88 15.28 20.52
C THR A 128 17.27 15.90 20.45
N ILE A 129 17.36 17.05 19.81
CA ILE A 129 18.59 17.82 19.64
C ILE A 129 18.56 18.99 20.64
N ASN A 130 19.73 19.39 21.14
CA ASN A 130 19.89 20.43 22.17
C ASN A 130 19.16 20.14 23.50
N GLN A 131 18.68 18.90 23.69
CA GLN A 131 17.91 18.49 24.86
C GLN A 131 16.62 19.30 25.03
N ASN A 132 15.98 19.67 23.91
CA ASN A 132 14.74 20.45 23.90
C ASN A 132 13.55 19.68 24.47
N LEU A 133 13.62 18.36 24.53
CA LEU A 133 12.62 17.51 25.17
C LEU A 133 13.24 16.73 26.33
N ASP A 134 12.51 16.68 27.45
CA ASP A 134 12.88 15.82 28.57
C ASP A 134 12.91 14.35 28.14
N LYS A 135 13.92 13.61 28.61
CA LYS A 135 14.18 12.23 28.19
C LYS A 135 13.05 11.25 28.55
N GLU A 136 12.28 11.51 29.61
CA GLU A 136 11.17 10.65 30.01
C GLU A 136 9.92 10.95 29.16
N ILE A 137 9.74 12.22 28.77
CA ILE A 137 8.72 12.61 27.79
C ILE A 137 9.05 12.03 26.41
N LEU A 138 10.31 12.07 26.00
CA LEU A 138 10.77 11.44 24.75
C LEU A 138 10.47 9.94 24.74
N ARG A 139 10.86 9.23 25.80
CA ARG A 139 10.55 7.80 25.98
C ARG A 139 9.05 7.53 25.93
N THR A 140 8.25 8.33 26.64
CA THR A 140 6.78 8.18 26.66
C THR A 140 6.21 8.29 25.25
N ASN A 141 6.62 9.28 24.47
CA ASN A 141 6.15 9.44 23.08
C ASN A 141 6.56 8.26 22.19
N VAL A 142 7.77 7.73 22.32
CA VAL A 142 8.20 6.53 21.57
C VAL A 142 7.35 5.31 21.93
N ILE A 143 7.05 5.10 23.21
CA ILE A 143 6.19 4.00 23.66
C ILE A 143 4.75 4.16 23.15
N GLU A 144 4.21 5.37 23.14
CA GLU A 144 2.88 5.65 22.58
C GLU A 144 2.85 5.44 21.06
N LEU A 145 3.89 5.87 20.34
CA LEU A 145 4.03 5.59 18.90
C LEU A 145 4.07 4.09 18.64
N ASN A 146 4.84 3.32 19.43
CA ASN A 146 4.87 1.87 19.33
C ASN A 146 3.48 1.23 19.49
N LYS A 147 2.63 1.76 20.37
CA LYS A 147 1.24 1.25 20.53
C LYS A 147 0.36 1.60 19.33
N GLY A 148 0.68 2.67 18.62
CA GLY A 148 0.01 3.07 17.38
C GLY A 148 0.44 2.30 16.14
N VAL A 149 1.46 1.43 16.26
CA VAL A 149 1.91 0.54 15.19
C VAL A 149 1.22 -0.81 15.31
N VAL A 150 0.59 -1.24 14.21
CA VAL A 150 -0.01 -2.57 14.07
C VAL A 150 0.77 -3.34 13.03
N LEU A 151 1.16 -4.56 13.37
CA LEU A 151 1.85 -5.50 12.48
C LEU A 151 0.85 -6.53 11.98
N GLU A 152 0.78 -6.70 10.66
CA GLU A 152 -0.14 -7.59 9.97
C GLU A 152 0.64 -8.54 9.05
N GLU A 153 0.05 -9.70 8.75
CA GLU A 153 0.60 -10.59 7.73
C GLU A 153 0.74 -9.84 6.40
N ILE A 154 1.88 -10.01 5.72
CA ILE A 154 2.09 -9.43 4.40
C ILE A 154 1.22 -10.23 3.42
N THR A 155 0.03 -9.71 3.14
CA THR A 155 -0.92 -10.34 2.22
C THR A 155 -0.78 -9.86 0.77
N MET A 156 0.07 -8.86 0.51
CA MET A 156 0.23 -8.25 -0.81
C MET A 156 1.72 -8.09 -1.14
N SER A 157 2.16 -8.65 -2.27
CA SER A 157 3.51 -8.37 -2.79
C SER A 157 3.57 -7.02 -3.49
N ALA A 158 4.79 -6.49 -3.67
CA ALA A 158 5.01 -5.24 -4.41
C ALA A 158 4.48 -5.34 -5.85
N GLU A 159 4.58 -6.52 -6.47
CA GLU A 159 4.02 -6.79 -7.79
C GLU A 159 2.50 -6.58 -7.80
N ILE A 160 1.78 -7.06 -6.78
CA ILE A 160 0.33 -6.86 -6.65
C ILE A 160 -0.03 -5.38 -6.48
N ILE A 161 0.74 -4.63 -5.69
CA ILE A 161 0.51 -3.18 -5.55
C ILE A 161 0.70 -2.47 -6.89
N GLU A 162 1.76 -2.77 -7.64
CA GLU A 162 1.96 -2.20 -8.98
C GLU A 162 0.78 -2.52 -9.90
N TRP A 163 0.22 -3.73 -9.81
CA TRP A 163 -0.97 -4.10 -10.56
C TRP A 163 -2.20 -3.31 -10.15
N ILE A 164 -2.43 -3.12 -8.84
CA ILE A 164 -3.54 -2.32 -8.32
C ILE A 164 -3.43 -0.89 -8.83
N GLU A 165 -2.28 -0.24 -8.67
CA GLU A 165 -2.04 1.13 -9.14
C GLU A 165 -2.24 1.25 -10.66
N LYS A 166 -1.74 0.27 -11.40
CA LYS A 166 -1.83 0.27 -12.86
C LYS A 166 -3.25 0.13 -13.37
N LEU A 167 -4.06 -0.70 -12.72
CA LEU A 167 -5.44 -1.00 -13.12
C LEU A 167 -6.47 -0.08 -12.46
N ASN A 168 -6.08 0.65 -11.42
CA ASN A 168 -6.92 1.64 -10.76
C ASN A 168 -7.43 2.70 -11.77
N ASN A 169 -8.74 2.91 -11.79
CA ASN A 169 -9.42 3.85 -12.66
C ASN A 169 -9.14 3.62 -14.15
N THR A 170 -9.23 2.35 -14.58
CA THR A 170 -8.99 1.95 -15.98
C THR A 170 -10.16 1.19 -16.59
N ARG A 171 -10.25 1.24 -17.93
CA ARG A 171 -11.16 0.40 -18.71
C ARG A 171 -10.36 -0.65 -19.47
N LEU A 172 -10.62 -1.92 -19.21
CA LEU A 172 -10.03 -3.05 -19.89
C LEU A 172 -10.96 -3.48 -21.01
N GLU A 173 -10.55 -3.31 -22.27
CA GLU A 173 -11.37 -3.64 -23.42
C GLU A 173 -10.80 -4.85 -24.19
N TYR A 174 -11.63 -5.87 -24.34
CA TYR A 174 -11.40 -7.00 -25.23
C TYR A 174 -12.19 -6.80 -26.52
N ARG A 175 -11.53 -6.96 -27.67
CA ARG A 175 -12.16 -6.89 -28.99
C ARG A 175 -11.84 -8.13 -29.80
N THR A 176 -12.88 -8.79 -30.30
CA THR A 176 -12.74 -9.81 -31.34
C THR A 176 -13.30 -9.28 -32.66
N SER A 177 -12.46 -9.23 -33.69
CA SER A 177 -12.92 -9.06 -35.07
C SER A 177 -12.71 -10.36 -35.83
N TYR A 178 -13.79 -11.04 -36.20
CA TYR A 178 -13.75 -12.18 -37.12
C TYR A 178 -14.23 -11.71 -38.50
N SER A 179 -13.38 -11.80 -39.53
CA SER A 179 -13.79 -11.62 -40.92
C SER A 179 -13.83 -12.98 -41.60
N SER A 180 -15.03 -13.50 -41.87
CA SER A 180 -15.18 -14.69 -42.72
C SER A 180 -15.28 -14.25 -44.18
N ASN A 181 -14.23 -14.50 -44.97
CA ASN A 181 -14.33 -14.36 -46.43
C ASN A 181 -15.11 -15.56 -47.00
N SER A 182 -16.32 -15.30 -47.50
CA SER A 182 -17.08 -16.25 -48.31
C SER A 182 -16.71 -16.07 -49.79
N TYR A 183 -16.24 -17.15 -50.44
CA TYR A 183 -15.81 -17.16 -51.84
C TYR A 183 -16.95 -17.48 -52.84
N THR A 184 -18.22 -17.41 -52.44
CA THR A 184 -19.36 -17.68 -53.33
C THR A 184 -20.10 -16.41 -53.71
N SER A 185 -20.21 -16.17 -55.02
CA SER A 185 -20.98 -15.08 -55.61
C SER A 185 -22.42 -15.11 -55.13
N GLY A 186 -22.76 -14.21 -54.21
CA GLY A 186 -24.10 -14.08 -53.62
C GLY A 186 -24.19 -14.12 -52.09
N SER A 187 -23.08 -14.30 -51.37
CA SER A 187 -23.10 -14.37 -49.90
C SER A 187 -22.92 -13.00 -49.24
N VAL A 188 -23.74 -12.71 -48.22
CA VAL A 188 -23.60 -11.56 -47.31
C VAL A 188 -22.36 -11.74 -46.44
N SER A 189 -21.40 -10.81 -46.56
CA SER A 189 -20.28 -10.69 -45.63
C SER A 189 -20.80 -10.17 -44.28
N GLY A 190 -20.83 -11.02 -43.26
CA GLY A 190 -21.11 -10.60 -41.88
C GLY A 190 -19.84 -10.18 -41.17
N TYR A 191 -19.78 -8.93 -40.70
CA TYR A 191 -18.81 -8.50 -39.70
C TYR A 191 -19.45 -8.71 -38.31
N SER A 192 -18.86 -9.57 -37.48
CA SER A 192 -19.20 -9.66 -36.06
C SER A 192 -18.06 -9.05 -35.26
N SER A 193 -18.36 -7.92 -34.60
CA SER A 193 -17.48 -7.33 -33.60
C SER A 193 -18.18 -7.45 -32.25
N SER A 194 -17.67 -8.32 -31.39
CA SER A 194 -17.99 -8.28 -29.96
C SER A 194 -16.89 -7.52 -29.24
N SER A 195 -17.31 -6.60 -28.39
CA SER A 195 -16.45 -5.90 -27.45
C SER A 195 -16.98 -6.13 -26.04
N GLU A 196 -16.09 -6.57 -25.16
CA GLU A 196 -16.33 -6.65 -23.73
C GLU A 196 -15.43 -5.62 -23.04
N ALA A 197 -15.97 -4.92 -22.06
CA ALA A 197 -15.26 -3.93 -21.29
C ALA A 197 -15.49 -4.13 -19.80
N ILE A 198 -14.38 -4.22 -19.06
CA ILE A 198 -14.33 -4.24 -17.60
C ILE A 198 -13.80 -2.88 -17.15
N GLU A 199 -14.61 -2.11 -16.45
CA GLU A 199 -14.30 -0.75 -16.00
C GLU A 199 -14.02 -0.78 -14.50
N LEU A 200 -12.76 -0.63 -14.13
CA LEU A 200 -12.27 -0.73 -12.75
C LEU A 200 -12.19 0.67 -12.14
N CYS A 201 -13.06 0.96 -11.17
CA CYS A 201 -13.15 2.28 -10.55
C CYS A 201 -12.29 2.39 -9.29
N SER A 202 -11.82 3.62 -8.99
CA SER A 202 -10.94 3.88 -7.85
C SER A 202 -11.57 3.64 -6.49
N ASP A 203 -12.90 3.66 -6.42
CA ASP A 203 -13.64 3.37 -5.18
C ASP A 203 -13.81 1.85 -4.96
N GLY A 204 -13.13 1.00 -5.73
CA GLY A 204 -13.10 -0.46 -5.57
C GLY A 204 -14.27 -1.22 -6.21
N TYR A 205 -15.21 -0.53 -6.86
CA TYR A 205 -16.28 -1.17 -7.64
C TYR A 205 -15.93 -1.26 -9.13
N PHE A 206 -16.59 -2.16 -9.87
CA PHE A 206 -16.42 -2.27 -11.31
C PHE A 206 -17.75 -2.20 -12.07
N ASN A 207 -17.68 -1.77 -13.33
CA ASN A 207 -18.76 -1.95 -14.30
C ASN A 207 -18.34 -2.96 -15.37
N TYR A 208 -19.28 -3.77 -15.81
CA TYR A 208 -19.09 -4.72 -16.89
C TYR A 208 -20.06 -4.39 -18.03
N SER A 209 -19.53 -4.15 -19.22
CA SER A 209 -20.34 -3.92 -20.42
C SER A 209 -19.89 -4.81 -21.57
N GLY A 210 -20.84 -5.55 -22.15
CA GLY A 210 -20.61 -6.40 -23.31
C GLY A 210 -21.64 -6.09 -24.39
N SER A 211 -21.21 -5.95 -25.64
CA SER A 211 -22.13 -5.95 -26.79
C SER A 211 -21.88 -7.20 -27.63
N SER A 212 -22.79 -8.16 -27.54
CA SER A 212 -22.84 -9.29 -28.48
C SER A 212 -24.30 -9.64 -28.78
N ASN A 213 -24.62 -9.78 -30.07
CA ASN A 213 -25.88 -10.35 -30.56
C ASN A 213 -25.77 -11.87 -30.74
N THR A 214 -24.83 -12.52 -30.05
CA THR A 214 -24.56 -13.96 -30.17
C THR A 214 -24.21 -14.54 -28.81
N SER A 215 -25.06 -15.42 -28.31
CA SER A 215 -24.86 -16.22 -27.11
C SER A 215 -23.59 -17.08 -27.24
N MET A 216 -22.56 -16.80 -26.45
CA MET A 216 -21.46 -17.74 -26.24
C MET A 216 -21.65 -18.45 -24.90
N SER A 217 -21.64 -19.77 -24.99
CA SER A 217 -21.66 -20.71 -23.88
C SER A 217 -20.28 -20.72 -23.21
N SER A 218 -20.08 -19.85 -22.23
CA SER A 218 -19.00 -19.95 -21.25
C SER A 218 -19.53 -19.59 -19.87
N GLY A 219 -20.32 -20.47 -19.26
CA GLY A 219 -20.56 -20.56 -17.80
C GLY A 219 -21.16 -19.37 -17.04
N GLY A 220 -21.14 -18.15 -17.56
CA GLY A 220 -21.72 -16.95 -16.98
C GLY A 220 -23.13 -16.77 -17.53
N LEU A 221 -24.12 -17.22 -16.78
CA LEU A 221 -25.51 -16.86 -17.00
C LEU A 221 -25.62 -15.33 -16.99
N GLY A 222 -26.23 -14.77 -18.04
CA GLY A 222 -26.39 -13.33 -18.22
C GLY A 222 -26.81 -12.61 -16.94
N VAL A 223 -25.90 -11.76 -16.43
CA VAL A 223 -26.22 -10.82 -15.37
C VAL A 223 -26.90 -9.62 -16.03
N LEU A 224 -28.20 -9.76 -16.26
CA LEU A 224 -29.08 -8.61 -16.44
C LEU A 224 -28.94 -7.75 -15.18
N GLY A 225 -28.44 -6.52 -15.36
CA GLY A 225 -28.17 -5.57 -14.29
C GLY A 225 -29.39 -5.39 -13.39
N ASN A 226 -29.30 -5.97 -12.19
CA ASN A 226 -30.25 -5.69 -11.12
C ASN A 226 -29.68 -4.50 -10.36
N SER A 227 -30.09 -3.30 -10.75
CA SER A 227 -29.80 -2.06 -10.05
C SER A 227 -30.53 -2.06 -8.71
N ASN A 228 -29.97 -2.76 -7.71
CA ASN A 228 -30.27 -2.46 -6.33
C ASN A 228 -29.75 -1.04 -6.06
N SER A 229 -30.69 -0.11 -5.88
CA SER A 229 -30.57 1.35 -5.86
C SER A 229 -29.65 1.96 -4.78
N SER A 230 -28.73 1.20 -4.19
CA SER A 230 -27.81 1.67 -3.15
C SER A 230 -26.36 1.23 -3.33
N LYS A 231 -26.03 0.41 -4.34
CA LYS A 231 -24.66 -0.07 -4.58
C LYS A 231 -24.20 0.34 -5.98
N LYS A 232 -22.95 0.84 -6.08
CA LYS A 232 -22.37 1.31 -7.35
C LYS A 232 -21.90 0.13 -8.20
N GLY A 233 -22.16 0.20 -9.50
CA GLY A 233 -21.72 -0.78 -10.49
C GLY A 233 -22.22 -2.21 -10.32
N ASN A 234 -21.47 -3.16 -10.89
CA ASN A 234 -21.81 -4.58 -10.97
C ASN A 234 -21.29 -5.41 -9.77
N GLY A 235 -20.29 -4.90 -9.06
CA GLY A 235 -19.63 -5.58 -7.94
C GLY A 235 -18.35 -4.87 -7.51
N GLU A 236 -17.54 -5.57 -6.72
CA GLU A 236 -16.24 -5.12 -6.23
C GLU A 236 -15.10 -5.82 -7.00
N TRP A 237 -14.00 -5.12 -7.25
CA TRP A 237 -12.82 -5.69 -7.86
C TRP A 237 -11.64 -5.68 -6.90
N SER A 238 -10.79 -6.70 -6.98
CA SER A 238 -9.52 -6.78 -6.25
C SER A 238 -8.46 -7.49 -7.08
N ILE A 239 -7.20 -7.33 -6.69
CA ILE A 239 -6.09 -8.10 -7.24
C ILE A 239 -5.45 -8.86 -6.09
N GLU A 240 -5.29 -10.17 -6.25
CA GLU A 240 -4.74 -11.07 -5.25
C GLU A 240 -3.67 -11.98 -5.90
N GLU A 241 -2.85 -12.64 -5.09
CA GLU A 241 -1.94 -13.69 -5.57
C GLU A 241 -2.66 -15.04 -5.56
N ASN A 242 -2.49 -15.82 -6.62
CA ASN A 242 -2.87 -17.24 -6.59
C ASN A 242 -1.84 -18.08 -5.80
N ASP A 243 -2.11 -19.38 -5.64
CA ASP A 243 -1.19 -20.34 -4.99
C ASP A 243 0.22 -20.38 -5.61
N SER A 244 0.36 -19.94 -6.88
CA SER A 244 1.63 -19.85 -7.61
C SER A 244 2.32 -18.48 -7.49
N LYS A 245 1.79 -17.57 -6.65
CA LYS A 245 2.23 -16.17 -6.50
C LYS A 245 2.10 -15.33 -7.77
N GLU A 246 1.14 -15.66 -8.63
CA GLU A 246 0.85 -14.89 -9.83
C GLU A 246 -0.34 -13.97 -9.57
N PRO A 247 -0.34 -12.75 -10.16
CA PRO A 247 -1.40 -11.78 -9.98
C PRO A 247 -2.70 -12.22 -10.68
N VAL A 248 -3.81 -12.16 -9.94
CA VAL A 248 -5.16 -12.51 -10.41
C VAL A 248 -6.11 -11.35 -10.15
N LEU A 249 -6.85 -10.91 -11.18
CA LEU A 249 -7.96 -9.98 -11.02
C LEU A 249 -9.22 -10.76 -10.63
N LEU A 250 -9.83 -10.37 -9.52
CA LEU A 250 -11.10 -10.91 -9.04
C LEU A 250 -12.21 -9.88 -9.22
N LEU A 251 -13.32 -10.32 -9.81
CA LEU A 251 -14.57 -9.56 -9.92
C LEU A 251 -15.64 -10.23 -9.05
N LYS A 252 -15.91 -9.65 -7.88
CA LYS A 252 -16.89 -10.15 -6.91
C LYS A 252 -18.22 -9.43 -7.13
N TYR A 253 -19.14 -10.09 -7.83
CA TYR A 253 -20.46 -9.55 -8.14
C TYR A 253 -21.36 -9.54 -6.90
N TYR A 254 -22.29 -8.57 -6.82
CA TYR A 254 -23.21 -8.48 -5.67
C TYR A 254 -24.23 -9.62 -5.57
N ASN A 255 -24.36 -10.46 -6.60
CA ASN A 255 -25.14 -11.69 -6.57
C ASN A 255 -24.38 -12.87 -5.90
N GLY A 256 -23.12 -12.66 -5.50
CA GLY A 256 -22.25 -13.66 -4.90
C GLY A 256 -21.40 -14.47 -5.89
N SER A 257 -21.52 -14.25 -7.21
CA SER A 257 -20.61 -14.86 -8.18
C SER A 257 -19.26 -14.16 -8.17
N VAL A 258 -18.20 -14.92 -8.38
CA VAL A 258 -16.83 -14.41 -8.48
C VAL A 258 -16.26 -14.85 -9.82
N GLU A 259 -15.71 -13.91 -10.58
CA GLU A 259 -14.93 -14.19 -11.78
C GLU A 259 -13.45 -13.91 -11.51
N GLU A 260 -12.59 -14.83 -11.95
CA GLU A 260 -11.15 -14.79 -11.72
C GLU A 260 -10.39 -14.77 -13.06
N TYR A 261 -9.43 -13.86 -13.17
CA TYR A 261 -8.60 -13.69 -14.36
C TYR A 261 -7.12 -13.73 -14.00
N SER A 262 -6.39 -14.73 -14.49
CA SER A 262 -4.93 -14.71 -14.43
C SER A 262 -4.40 -13.56 -15.27
N MET A 263 -3.42 -12.82 -14.74
CA MET A 263 -2.90 -11.62 -15.39
C MET A 263 -1.43 -11.75 -15.70
N TYR A 264 -1.03 -11.28 -16.88
CA TYR A 264 0.38 -11.09 -17.20
C TYR A 264 0.57 -10.03 -18.29
N TYR A 265 1.79 -9.47 -18.33
CA TYR A 265 2.24 -8.67 -19.47
C TYR A 265 3.06 -9.52 -20.43
N ASN A 266 2.73 -9.43 -21.72
CA ASN A 266 3.58 -9.97 -22.77
C ASN A 266 3.73 -8.93 -23.89
N LYS A 267 4.98 -8.57 -24.19
CA LYS A 267 5.33 -7.58 -25.24
C LYS A 267 4.55 -6.26 -25.12
N GLY A 268 4.36 -5.77 -23.90
CA GLY A 268 3.70 -4.49 -23.61
C GLY A 268 2.17 -4.51 -23.63
N TYR A 269 1.54 -5.68 -23.76
CA TYR A 269 0.08 -5.82 -23.68
C TYR A 269 -0.34 -6.61 -22.43
N LEU A 270 -1.47 -6.21 -21.85
CA LEU A 270 -2.14 -6.94 -20.77
C LEU A 270 -2.85 -8.15 -21.34
N TYR A 271 -2.68 -9.30 -20.69
CA TYR A 271 -3.44 -10.51 -20.95
C TYR A 271 -4.24 -10.89 -19.70
N LEU A 272 -5.52 -11.20 -19.88
CA LEU A 272 -6.39 -11.80 -18.88
C LEU A 272 -6.81 -13.18 -19.39
N ASN A 273 -6.47 -14.26 -18.67
CA ASN A 273 -6.73 -15.65 -19.10
C ASN A 273 -6.31 -15.91 -20.57
N ASP A 274 -5.11 -15.45 -20.96
CA ASP A 274 -4.55 -15.52 -22.32
C ASP A 274 -5.23 -14.66 -23.41
N TYR A 275 -6.24 -13.89 -23.05
CA TYR A 275 -6.87 -12.93 -23.97
C TYR A 275 -6.24 -11.55 -23.82
N LYS A 276 -5.90 -10.93 -24.95
CA LYS A 276 -5.30 -9.60 -24.99
C LYS A 276 -6.33 -8.51 -24.70
N TYR A 277 -6.08 -7.70 -23.67
CA TYR A 277 -6.89 -6.53 -23.33
C TYR A 277 -6.15 -5.22 -23.64
N THR A 278 -6.90 -4.21 -24.03
CA THR A 278 -6.42 -2.83 -24.14
C THR A 278 -6.77 -2.08 -22.86
N ILE A 279 -5.83 -1.33 -22.30
CA ILE A 279 -6.07 -0.49 -21.13
C ILE A 279 -6.35 0.94 -21.59
N GLY A 280 -7.58 1.40 -21.38
CA GLY A 280 -8.01 2.76 -21.61
C GLY A 280 -8.04 3.59 -20.32
N ARG A 281 -7.74 4.89 -20.43
CA ARG A 281 -7.68 5.86 -19.32
C ARG A 281 -8.25 7.22 -19.73
N GLY A 282 -8.61 8.03 -18.74
CA GLY A 282 -9.08 9.40 -18.95
C GLY A 282 -10.56 9.49 -19.36
N GLN A 283 -11.04 10.69 -19.68
CA GLN A 283 -12.47 10.95 -19.91
C GLN A 283 -13.06 10.25 -21.15
N GLU A 284 -12.24 9.99 -22.17
CA GLU A 284 -12.71 9.44 -23.45
C GLU A 284 -12.57 7.90 -23.53
N TYR A 285 -11.53 7.35 -22.92
CA TYR A 285 -11.19 5.92 -23.01
C TYR A 285 -11.14 5.23 -21.65
N GLY A 286 -11.36 5.95 -20.55
CA GLY A 286 -11.36 5.41 -19.19
C GLY A 286 -12.70 4.82 -18.77
N PRO A 287 -12.78 4.39 -17.50
CA PRO A 287 -14.00 3.78 -16.96
C PRO A 287 -15.08 4.82 -16.69
N SER A 288 -16.35 4.40 -16.77
CA SER A 288 -17.51 5.23 -16.41
C SER A 288 -17.81 5.09 -14.92
N CYS A 289 -17.07 5.82 -14.08
CA CYS A 289 -17.17 5.74 -12.63
C CYS A 289 -18.05 6.88 -12.07
N ASP A 290 -19.38 6.74 -12.16
CA ASP A 290 -20.35 7.69 -11.59
C ASP A 290 -20.93 7.19 -10.24
#